data_AF-A0A2K2FKW5-F1
#
_entry.id   AF-A0A2K2FKW5-F1
#
_cell.length_a   1.000
_cell.length_b   1.000
_cell.length_c   1.000
_cell.angle_alpha   90.00
_cell.angle_beta   90.00
_cell.angle_gamma   90.00
#
_symmetry.space_group_name_H-M   'P 1'
#
loop_
_entity.id
_entity.type
_entity.pdbx_description
1 polymer ?
#
loop_
_entity_poly.entity_id
_entity_poly.type
_entity_poly.pdbx_seq_one_letter_code
_entity_poly.pdbx_strand_id
1 'polypeptide(L)'
;MKEKKIFDAITEVRDEYIEEARTAKLKKQSAGWRKWTAIAACTVMAVSIIAALIQQNFLPFGGRSGSGGAGHGEGSIFMSYAGPVFPLILSEEDSTITALRNISYDFSLKSEDSVRVWGAKVKDSYTLSNSSPEEKKVKVIYPFAGSFNELQQLMPVITVNGREIPCTLYAGGYSGGFTGVYGANDPDGSSNLLLLNSWEGYKALLEDGSYQRDAFKPYPVLSQKVIVYSFSDFKAPEEYEAATQAISFNIDPDKTTILQYGFEGSAIGEDGFRQFDYFVPKNEASRKSTKMLIVIGDDIGDYTLQGYKTGACEKGNELDGVSATITRTERVLSDVLVELIDDFYEQYDDKSFLMVPKDMFLGAVSEFLLQYGVLSESVRDRYKYGMLEVIISETRTLQRVFYLEFEVTIPAGGSISVVADMYKKPSYDFACSGSENIGIQGYDMVTRLGSNLHFNALTAELTSTENIEIVRQNFGFNLSQGITKVELDLMKEHYYLEIRPVEK
;
A
#
# COMPACT_ATOMS: atom_id res chain seq x y z
N MET A 1 -1.97 44.34 2.37
CA MET A 1 -2.35 44.64 0.96
C MET A 1 -1.53 43.88 -0.08
N LYS A 2 -0.31 43.40 0.22
CA LYS A 2 0.46 42.49 -0.65
C LYS A 2 0.07 41.00 -0.50
N GLU A 3 -0.29 40.54 0.70
CA GLU A 3 -0.74 39.14 0.92
C GLU A 3 -2.06 38.81 0.20
N LYS A 4 -3.03 39.72 0.22
CA LYS A 4 -4.33 39.49 -0.43
C LYS A 4 -4.19 39.25 -1.94
N LYS A 5 -3.29 39.97 -2.61
CA LYS A 5 -3.00 39.79 -4.04
C LYS A 5 -2.28 38.48 -4.39
N ILE A 6 -1.55 37.88 -3.44
CA ILE A 6 -0.89 36.58 -3.66
C ILE A 6 -1.90 35.44 -3.43
N PHE A 7 -2.77 35.58 -2.44
CA PHE A 7 -3.82 34.60 -2.16
C PHE A 7 -4.87 34.53 -3.29
N ASP A 8 -5.28 35.69 -3.82
CA ASP A 8 -6.23 35.77 -4.94
C ASP A 8 -5.65 35.26 -6.26
N ALA A 9 -4.32 35.34 -6.45
CA ALA A 9 -3.63 34.86 -7.65
C ALA A 9 -3.39 33.34 -7.65
N ILE A 10 -3.50 32.67 -6.49
CA ILE A 10 -3.23 31.24 -6.34
C ILE A 10 -4.53 30.41 -6.28
N THR A 11 -5.65 31.01 -5.91
CA THR A 11 -6.84 30.23 -5.53
C THR A 11 -8.07 30.41 -6.40
N GLU A 12 -8.20 31.49 -7.20
CA GLU A 12 -9.41 31.82 -8.00
C GLU A 12 -10.77 31.64 -7.24
N VAL A 13 -10.75 31.61 -5.91
CA VAL A 13 -11.95 31.45 -5.10
C VAL A 13 -12.61 32.81 -4.99
N ARG A 14 -13.84 32.92 -5.50
CA ARG A 14 -14.63 34.15 -5.39
C ARG A 14 -15.02 34.42 -3.94
N ASP A 15 -14.90 35.67 -3.51
CA ASP A 15 -15.22 36.16 -2.15
C ASP A 15 -16.64 35.77 -1.67
N GLU A 16 -17.57 35.51 -2.59
CA GLU A 16 -18.94 35.06 -2.30
C GLU A 16 -19.00 33.71 -1.57
N TYR A 17 -18.09 32.77 -1.88
CA TYR A 17 -18.03 31.45 -1.23
C TYR A 17 -17.41 31.50 0.17
N ILE A 18 -16.56 32.50 0.43
CA ILE A 18 -15.92 32.70 1.74
C ILE A 18 -16.94 33.22 2.77
N GLU A 19 -17.84 34.12 2.36
CA GLU A 19 -18.90 34.65 3.24
C GLU A 19 -20.06 33.66 3.45
N GLU A 20 -20.35 32.80 2.47
CA GLU A 20 -21.31 31.70 2.63
C GLU A 20 -20.83 30.68 3.68
N ALA A 21 -19.55 30.29 3.63
CA ALA A 21 -18.94 29.41 4.63
C ALA A 21 -18.91 30.03 6.05
N ARG A 22 -18.79 31.35 6.14
CA ARG A 22 -18.72 32.08 7.42
C ARG A 22 -20.09 32.22 8.11
N THR A 23 -21.17 32.18 7.34
CA THR A 23 -22.54 32.38 7.85
C THR A 23 -23.31 31.07 8.09
N ALA A 24 -22.84 29.95 7.53
CA ALA A 24 -23.44 28.63 7.74
C ALA A 24 -23.16 28.07 9.15
N LYS A 25 -24.11 28.21 10.07
CA LYS A 25 -24.09 27.47 11.36
C LYS A 25 -24.50 26.02 11.15
N LEU A 26 -23.57 25.08 11.40
CA LEU A 26 -23.85 23.64 11.50
C LEU A 26 -24.88 23.36 12.61
N LYS A 27 -26.07 22.88 12.25
CA LYS A 27 -27.05 22.38 13.20
C LYS A 27 -26.57 21.06 13.80
N LYS A 28 -26.26 21.05 15.09
CA LYS A 28 -26.12 19.81 15.89
C LYS A 28 -27.49 19.12 15.95
N GLN A 29 -27.68 18.00 15.25
CA GLN A 29 -28.78 17.09 15.51
C GLN A 29 -28.36 16.08 16.58
N SER A 30 -29.09 16.07 17.69
CA SER A 30 -28.97 15.06 18.75
C SER A 30 -29.51 13.72 18.27
N ALA A 31 -28.72 12.66 18.44
CA ALA A 31 -29.07 11.30 18.06
C ALA A 31 -30.18 10.73 18.96
N GLY A 32 -31.34 10.46 18.36
CA GLY A 32 -32.41 9.66 18.94
C GLY A 32 -32.52 8.34 18.19
N TRP A 33 -32.32 7.24 18.92
CA TRP A 33 -32.37 5.87 18.43
C TRP A 33 -33.77 5.50 17.92
N ARG A 34 -33.94 5.17 16.64
CA ARG A 34 -35.06 4.35 16.10
C ARG A 34 -34.83 3.93 14.63
N LYS A 35 -34.77 2.61 14.44
CA LYS A 35 -35.13 1.76 13.28
C LYS A 35 -34.78 2.29 11.87
N TRP A 36 -33.77 1.65 11.26
CA TRP A 36 -33.35 1.87 9.88
C TRP A 36 -34.41 1.33 8.90
N THR A 37 -35.07 2.26 8.22
CA THR A 37 -35.77 2.03 6.95
C THR A 37 -35.07 2.91 5.92
N ALA A 38 -34.53 2.29 4.87
CA ALA A 38 -34.10 2.86 3.58
C ALA A 38 -33.56 4.31 3.60
N ILE A 39 -32.23 4.48 3.55
CA ILE A 39 -31.61 5.75 3.14
C ILE A 39 -30.95 5.53 1.79
N ALA A 40 -31.74 5.74 0.73
CA ALA A 40 -31.23 6.21 -0.54
C ALA A 40 -31.02 7.74 -0.44
N ALA A 41 -30.07 8.26 -1.22
CA ALA A 41 -29.69 9.67 -1.35
C ALA A 41 -28.74 10.23 -0.26
N CYS A 42 -27.43 10.11 -0.51
CA CYS A 42 -26.42 11.16 -0.31
C CYS A 42 -24.98 10.74 -0.70
N THR A 43 -24.78 9.74 -1.56
CA THR A 43 -23.45 9.30 -2.04
C THR A 43 -22.99 9.97 -3.34
N VAL A 44 -23.88 10.58 -4.12
CA VAL A 44 -23.59 11.04 -5.49
C VAL A 44 -22.63 12.25 -5.55
N MET A 45 -22.61 13.11 -4.52
CA MET A 45 -21.66 14.24 -4.47
C MET A 45 -20.26 13.85 -3.96
N ALA A 46 -20.13 12.77 -3.20
CA ALA A 46 -18.81 12.30 -2.77
C ALA A 46 -18.07 11.64 -3.94
N VAL A 47 -18.76 10.88 -4.80
CA VAL A 47 -18.15 10.09 -5.88
C VAL A 47 -17.69 10.95 -7.07
N SER A 48 -18.41 12.02 -7.40
CA SER A 48 -18.02 12.94 -8.48
C SER A 48 -16.82 13.82 -8.12
N ILE A 49 -16.68 14.21 -6.85
CA ILE A 49 -15.49 14.89 -6.32
C ILE A 49 -14.30 13.90 -6.26
N ILE A 50 -14.56 12.63 -5.91
CA ILE A 50 -13.55 11.56 -5.92
C ILE A 50 -12.99 11.32 -7.33
N ALA A 51 -13.84 11.25 -8.37
CA ALA A 51 -13.40 11.05 -9.75
C ALA A 51 -12.56 12.22 -10.30
N ALA A 52 -12.96 13.47 -10.03
CA ALA A 52 -12.19 14.65 -10.43
C ALA A 52 -10.86 14.81 -9.67
N LEU A 53 -10.82 14.39 -8.39
CA LEU A 53 -9.62 14.45 -7.56
C LEU A 53 -8.63 13.29 -7.81
N ILE A 54 -9.11 12.13 -8.28
CA ILE A 54 -8.28 11.02 -8.79
C ILE A 54 -7.52 11.47 -10.06
N GLN A 55 -8.18 12.24 -10.94
CA GLN A 55 -7.63 12.67 -12.22
C GLN A 55 -6.57 13.79 -12.11
N GLN A 56 -6.53 14.51 -10.98
CA GLN A 56 -5.57 15.61 -10.73
C GLN A 56 -4.44 15.27 -9.75
N ASN A 57 -4.23 14.00 -9.38
CA ASN A 57 -3.26 13.62 -8.32
C ASN A 57 -3.51 14.34 -6.98
N PHE A 58 -4.71 14.91 -6.79
CA PHE A 58 -5.01 15.83 -5.68
C PHE A 58 -5.64 15.10 -4.47
N LEU A 59 -6.08 13.85 -4.65
CA LEU A 59 -6.27 12.92 -3.54
C LEU A 59 -5.30 11.75 -3.67
N PRO A 60 -4.37 11.57 -2.72
CA PRO A 60 -3.80 10.25 -2.51
C PRO A 60 -4.95 9.38 -2.00
N PHE A 61 -5.49 8.48 -2.82
CA PHE A 61 -6.11 7.28 -2.25
C PHE A 61 -4.99 6.49 -1.58
N GLY A 62 -4.78 6.81 -0.31
CA GLY A 62 -3.53 6.65 0.41
C GLY A 62 -3.13 7.90 1.22
N GLY A 63 -4.08 8.71 1.71
CA GLY A 63 -3.80 9.67 2.76
C GLY A 63 -3.15 8.92 3.93
N ARG A 64 -1.84 9.06 4.12
CA ARG A 64 -1.05 8.45 5.21
C ARG A 64 -1.36 9.10 6.56
N SER A 65 -2.61 9.45 6.82
CA SER A 65 -3.03 9.86 8.15
C SER A 65 -3.35 8.59 8.92
N GLY A 66 -2.30 7.87 9.31
CA GLY A 66 -2.43 6.81 10.29
C GLY A 66 -3.02 7.40 11.57
N SER A 67 -4.00 6.70 12.15
CA SER A 67 -4.44 6.96 13.51
C SER A 67 -3.22 7.00 14.43
N GLY A 68 -3.09 8.04 15.24
CA GLY A 68 -2.04 8.13 16.26
C GLY A 68 -2.05 6.85 17.10
N GLY A 69 -1.01 6.04 16.95
CA GLY A 69 -0.82 4.83 17.73
C GLY A 69 -0.57 5.16 19.21
N ALA A 70 -0.80 4.18 20.07
CA ALA A 70 -0.40 4.27 21.47
C ALA A 70 1.12 4.45 21.54
N GLY A 71 1.57 5.42 22.35
CA GLY A 71 2.98 5.71 22.60
C GLY A 71 3.81 4.46 22.91
N HIS A 72 5.00 4.37 22.34
CA HIS A 72 6.04 3.41 22.71
C HIS A 72 7.40 4.10 22.81
N GLY A 73 8.41 3.39 23.34
CA GLY A 73 9.56 3.96 24.05
C GLY A 73 10.39 5.00 23.28
N GLU A 74 10.80 6.07 23.98
CA GLU A 74 11.70 7.21 23.67
C GLU A 74 11.66 7.89 22.27
N GLY A 75 11.33 7.19 21.18
CA GLY A 75 11.22 7.73 19.82
C GLY A 75 9.83 8.30 19.48
N SER A 76 9.76 9.00 18.36
CA SER A 76 8.56 9.62 17.79
C SER A 76 7.65 8.59 17.12
N ILE A 77 6.33 8.80 17.24
CA ILE A 77 5.35 8.18 16.35
C ILE A 77 5.17 9.09 15.14
N PHE A 78 5.33 8.53 13.95
CA PHE A 78 5.18 9.24 12.68
C PHE A 78 3.86 8.87 12.00
N MET A 79 3.27 9.82 11.27
CA MET A 79 2.08 9.62 10.43
C MET A 79 2.38 8.64 9.28
N SER A 80 3.58 8.73 8.72
CA SER A 80 4.11 7.80 7.72
C SER A 80 5.28 7.02 8.32
N TYR A 81 5.12 5.71 8.42
CA TYR A 81 6.15 4.82 8.93
C TYR A 81 6.80 3.99 7.82
N ALA A 82 8.13 4.03 7.72
CA ALA A 82 8.87 3.38 6.65
C ALA A 82 9.34 1.95 6.98
N GLY A 83 9.02 1.43 8.17
CA GLY A 83 9.51 0.15 8.68
C GLY A 83 10.98 0.18 9.12
N PRO A 84 11.45 -0.81 9.91
CA PRO A 84 12.83 -0.89 10.33
C PRO A 84 13.74 -1.53 9.27
N VAL A 85 15.06 -1.35 9.42
CA VAL A 85 16.06 -2.20 8.76
C VAL A 85 16.14 -3.53 9.49
N PHE A 86 15.87 -4.62 8.77
CA PHE A 86 15.85 -5.97 9.34
C PHE A 86 17.21 -6.68 9.22
N PRO A 87 17.52 -7.63 10.12
CA PRO A 87 18.72 -8.47 10.02
C PRO A 87 18.63 -9.52 8.92
N LEU A 88 19.79 -9.95 8.44
CA LEU A 88 19.98 -11.16 7.64
C LEU A 88 19.54 -12.42 8.41
N ILE A 89 18.95 -13.37 7.70
CA ILE A 89 18.40 -14.62 8.24
C ILE A 89 19.06 -15.81 7.51
N LEU A 90 19.28 -16.93 8.21
CA LEU A 90 19.60 -18.21 7.56
C LEU A 90 18.30 -18.97 7.29
N SER A 91 18.14 -19.55 6.10
CA SER A 91 16.92 -20.32 5.81
C SER A 91 16.76 -21.53 6.75
N GLU A 92 17.89 -22.08 7.18
CA GLU A 92 17.99 -23.17 8.14
C GLU A 92 18.95 -22.76 9.26
N GLU A 93 18.62 -23.07 10.50
CA GLU A 93 19.48 -22.74 11.64
C GLU A 93 20.79 -23.52 11.55
N ASP A 94 21.92 -22.81 11.74
CA ASP A 94 23.24 -23.41 11.75
C ASP A 94 24.12 -22.76 12.80
N SER A 95 24.35 -23.48 13.91
CA SER A 95 25.13 -22.98 15.04
C SER A 95 26.62 -22.78 14.74
N THR A 96 27.14 -23.28 13.62
CA THR A 96 28.54 -23.06 13.22
C THR A 96 28.72 -21.81 12.36
N ILE A 97 27.62 -21.19 11.93
CA ILE A 97 27.64 -19.94 11.19
C ILE A 97 27.35 -18.77 12.14
N THR A 98 28.27 -17.82 12.18
CA THR A 98 28.13 -16.60 12.99
C THR A 98 28.39 -15.37 12.14
N ALA A 99 27.97 -14.20 12.61
CA ALA A 99 28.13 -12.96 11.87
C ALA A 99 28.65 -11.80 12.72
N LEU A 100 29.48 -10.97 12.11
CA LEU A 100 29.68 -9.57 12.54
C LEU A 100 28.78 -8.69 11.68
N ARG A 101 27.92 -7.88 12.28
CA ARG A 101 27.00 -6.97 11.56
C ARG A 101 27.44 -5.51 11.72
N ASN A 102 27.46 -4.75 10.63
CA ASN A 102 27.70 -3.31 10.62
C ASN A 102 26.64 -2.63 9.75
N ILE A 103 25.89 -1.70 10.33
CA ILE A 103 24.95 -0.86 9.59
C ILE A 103 25.51 0.54 9.38
N SER A 104 25.53 1.02 8.14
CA SER A 104 25.98 2.37 7.80
C SER A 104 24.82 3.17 7.23
N TYR A 105 24.61 4.39 7.74
CA TYR A 105 23.71 5.38 7.16
C TYR A 105 24.54 6.49 6.50
N ASP A 106 24.35 6.68 5.20
CA ASP A 106 24.92 7.78 4.42
C ASP A 106 23.83 8.79 4.08
N PHE A 107 23.98 10.00 4.63
CA PHE A 107 23.07 11.13 4.42
C PHE A 107 23.56 12.08 3.32
N SER A 108 24.28 11.56 2.33
CA SER A 108 24.62 12.30 1.13
C SER A 108 23.36 12.81 0.41
N LEU A 109 23.44 14.03 -0.13
CA LEU A 109 22.38 14.57 -0.97
C LEU A 109 22.17 13.69 -2.21
N LYS A 110 20.92 13.52 -2.63
CA LYS A 110 20.56 12.67 -3.77
C LYS A 110 21.16 13.18 -5.09
N SER A 111 21.23 14.49 -5.23
CA SER A 111 21.82 15.21 -6.36
C SER A 111 22.36 16.57 -5.90
N GLU A 112 23.16 17.23 -6.74
CA GLU A 112 23.66 18.59 -6.46
C GLU A 112 22.51 19.61 -6.28
N ASP A 113 21.40 19.41 -7.00
CA ASP A 113 20.19 20.25 -6.93
C ASP A 113 19.31 19.96 -5.70
N SER A 114 19.66 18.95 -4.89
CA SER A 114 18.88 18.62 -3.70
C SER A 114 19.08 19.69 -2.62
N VAL A 115 18.00 20.40 -2.28
CA VAL A 115 18.01 21.45 -1.24
C VAL A 115 18.21 20.91 0.17
N ARG A 116 17.92 19.62 0.38
CA ARG A 116 18.08 18.93 1.67
C ARG A 116 18.13 17.41 1.49
N VAL A 117 18.58 16.72 2.53
CA VAL A 117 18.53 15.26 2.63
C VAL A 117 17.07 14.79 2.70
N TRP A 118 16.77 13.71 1.99
CA TRP A 118 15.54 12.94 2.15
C TRP A 118 15.91 11.47 2.08
N GLY A 119 15.72 10.73 3.16
CA GLY A 119 16.17 9.35 3.26
C GLY A 119 17.68 9.21 3.45
N ALA A 120 18.14 7.96 3.47
CA ALA A 120 19.55 7.60 3.59
C ALA A 120 19.90 6.46 2.63
N LYS A 121 21.13 6.42 2.14
CA LYS A 121 21.69 5.18 1.61
C LYS A 121 22.11 4.34 2.81
N VAL A 122 21.67 3.09 2.87
CA VAL A 122 21.95 2.17 3.95
C VAL A 122 22.76 1.00 3.42
N LYS A 123 23.89 0.72 4.07
CA LYS A 123 24.66 -0.51 3.86
C LYS A 123 24.56 -1.36 5.12
N ASP A 124 23.87 -2.48 5.03
CA ASP A 124 23.82 -3.49 6.08
C ASP A 124 24.80 -4.61 5.72
N SER A 125 25.95 -4.61 6.40
CA SER A 125 27.12 -5.42 6.05
C SER A 125 27.35 -6.52 7.08
N TYR A 126 27.73 -7.69 6.58
CA TYR A 126 27.94 -8.90 7.35
C TYR A 126 29.27 -9.55 7.00
N THR A 127 30.03 -9.94 8.01
CA THR A 127 31.10 -10.93 7.86
C THR A 127 30.57 -12.26 8.39
N LEU A 128 30.19 -13.17 7.47
CA LEU A 128 29.71 -14.49 7.82
C LEU A 128 30.90 -15.43 8.00
N SER A 129 30.99 -16.09 9.16
CA SER A 129 32.10 -16.98 9.53
C SER A 129 31.61 -18.39 9.75
N ASN A 130 32.32 -19.37 9.19
CA ASN A 130 32.08 -20.79 9.33
C ASN A 130 33.14 -21.40 10.24
N SER A 131 32.76 -21.81 11.45
CA SER A 131 33.67 -22.44 12.42
C SER A 131 33.88 -23.94 12.19
N SER A 132 33.14 -24.54 11.25
CA SER A 132 33.25 -25.97 10.94
C SER A 132 34.51 -26.29 10.10
N PRO A 133 34.99 -27.55 10.12
CA PRO A 133 36.15 -27.97 9.33
C PRO A 133 35.81 -28.22 7.85
N GLU A 134 34.54 -28.07 7.46
CA GLU A 134 34.06 -28.30 6.11
C GLU A 134 33.53 -27.00 5.50
N GLU A 135 33.62 -26.88 4.18
CA GLU A 135 32.96 -25.80 3.46
C GLU A 135 31.44 -25.95 3.59
N LYS A 136 30.75 -24.82 3.80
CA LYS A 136 29.29 -24.80 3.91
C LYS A 136 28.67 -23.98 2.80
N LYS A 137 27.69 -24.58 2.14
CA LYS A 137 26.79 -23.92 1.20
C LYS A 137 25.49 -23.66 1.94
N VAL A 138 25.16 -22.38 2.16
CA VAL A 138 24.00 -21.98 2.96
C VAL A 138 23.11 -21.04 2.19
N LYS A 139 21.81 -21.22 2.38
CA LYS A 139 20.78 -20.30 1.88
C LYS A 139 20.53 -19.21 2.90
N VAL A 140 20.48 -17.99 2.40
CA VAL A 140 20.44 -16.76 3.18
C VAL A 140 19.27 -15.93 2.69
N ILE A 141 18.59 -15.27 3.63
CA ILE A 141 17.40 -14.46 3.36
C ILE A 141 17.64 -13.05 3.89
N TYR A 142 17.43 -12.04 3.04
CA TYR A 142 17.43 -10.63 3.44
C TYR A 142 16.02 -10.03 3.38
N PRO A 143 15.36 -9.79 4.53
CA PRO A 143 14.05 -9.14 4.60
C PRO A 143 14.12 -7.61 4.44
N PHE A 144 13.12 -7.00 3.80
CA PHE A 144 12.97 -5.55 3.73
C PHE A 144 11.50 -5.12 3.64
N ALA A 145 11.14 -4.00 4.27
CA ALA A 145 9.79 -3.43 4.20
C ALA A 145 9.60 -2.56 2.95
N GLY A 146 8.41 -2.60 2.36
CA GLY A 146 8.01 -1.73 1.27
C GLY A 146 6.66 -2.12 0.66
N SER A 147 6.43 -1.67 -0.57
CA SER A 147 5.25 -2.00 -1.37
C SER A 147 5.63 -2.19 -2.85
N PHE A 148 4.77 -2.82 -3.65
CA PHE A 148 5.08 -3.09 -5.06
C PHE A 148 5.32 -1.81 -5.89
N ASN A 149 4.58 -0.73 -5.64
CA ASN A 149 4.81 0.56 -6.31
C ASN A 149 6.16 1.22 -5.98
N GLU A 150 6.77 0.87 -4.85
CA GLU A 150 8.05 1.43 -4.40
C GLU A 150 9.21 0.42 -4.55
N LEU A 151 8.93 -0.79 -5.03
CA LEU A 151 9.87 -1.91 -5.04
C LEU A 151 11.17 -1.58 -5.77
N GLN A 152 11.09 -0.98 -6.97
CA GLN A 152 12.27 -0.60 -7.74
C GLN A 152 13.22 0.33 -6.97
N GLN A 153 12.66 1.21 -6.13
CA GLN A 153 13.44 2.18 -5.37
C GLN A 153 14.01 1.58 -4.07
N LEU A 154 13.30 0.62 -3.46
CA LEU A 154 13.59 0.13 -2.11
C LEU A 154 14.29 -1.23 -2.09
N MET A 155 14.26 -1.98 -3.20
CA MET A 155 14.85 -3.32 -3.27
C MET A 155 16.37 -3.26 -3.02
N PRO A 156 16.88 -3.97 -1.99
CA PRO A 156 18.30 -4.04 -1.73
C PRO A 156 19.07 -4.74 -2.86
N VAL A 157 20.26 -4.25 -3.16
CA VAL A 157 21.23 -4.94 -4.00
C VAL A 157 22.14 -5.76 -3.09
N ILE A 158 22.22 -7.08 -3.33
CA ILE A 158 23.03 -8.00 -2.54
C ILE A 158 24.38 -8.21 -3.21
N THR A 159 25.46 -7.98 -2.47
CA THR A 159 26.82 -8.33 -2.91
C THR A 159 27.47 -9.33 -1.97
N VAL A 160 28.20 -10.29 -2.54
CA VAL A 160 29.00 -11.28 -1.82
C VAL A 160 30.46 -11.13 -2.26
N ASN A 161 31.35 -10.88 -1.30
CA ASN A 161 32.76 -10.57 -1.55
C ASN A 161 32.94 -9.46 -2.61
N GLY A 162 32.08 -8.43 -2.54
CA GLY A 162 32.09 -7.27 -3.44
C GLY A 162 31.52 -7.52 -4.84
N ARG A 163 30.91 -8.69 -5.10
CA ARG A 163 30.25 -9.00 -6.36
C ARG A 163 28.74 -9.09 -6.18
N GLU A 164 27.99 -8.37 -7.00
CA GLU A 164 26.53 -8.50 -7.03
C GLU A 164 26.12 -9.92 -7.42
N ILE A 165 25.10 -10.44 -6.75
CA ILE A 165 24.57 -11.78 -7.01
C ILE A 165 23.06 -11.70 -7.30
N PRO A 166 22.53 -12.60 -8.16
CA PRO A 166 21.10 -12.69 -8.36
C PRO A 166 20.42 -13.22 -7.09
N CYS A 167 19.26 -12.67 -6.78
CA CYS A 167 18.41 -13.09 -5.66
C CYS A 167 17.03 -13.49 -6.18
N THR A 168 16.40 -14.46 -5.52
CA THR A 168 14.98 -14.76 -5.70
C THR A 168 14.18 -13.85 -4.77
N LEU A 169 13.28 -13.04 -5.35
CA LEU A 169 12.38 -12.19 -4.58
C LEU A 169 11.11 -12.95 -4.20
N TYR A 170 10.72 -12.85 -2.93
CA TYR A 170 9.42 -13.27 -2.40
C TYR A 170 8.72 -12.07 -1.77
N ALA A 171 7.39 -12.05 -1.83
CA ALA A 171 6.58 -10.98 -1.26
C ALA A 171 5.64 -11.55 -0.20
N GLY A 172 5.66 -10.98 1.00
CA GLY A 172 4.62 -11.25 1.99
C GLY A 172 3.29 -10.58 1.62
N GLY A 173 2.23 -10.99 2.31
CA GLY A 173 0.91 -10.37 2.23
C GLY A 173 0.88 -8.95 2.82
N TYR A 174 -0.30 -8.34 2.87
CA TYR A 174 -0.46 -7.05 3.54
C TYR A 174 -0.01 -7.13 5.01
N SER A 175 0.88 -6.22 5.43
CA SER A 175 1.47 -6.25 6.79
C SER A 175 0.60 -5.62 7.87
N GLY A 176 -0.41 -4.84 7.49
CA GLY A 176 -1.29 -4.14 8.43
C GLY A 176 -2.57 -4.92 8.72
N GLY A 177 -3.45 -4.27 9.47
CA GLY A 177 -4.79 -4.76 9.79
C GLY A 177 -5.88 -3.89 9.19
N PHE A 178 -7.06 -3.98 9.80
CA PHE A 178 -8.22 -3.16 9.47
C PHE A 178 -8.75 -2.49 10.74
N THR A 179 -9.51 -1.41 10.55
CA THR A 179 -10.19 -0.70 11.63
C THR A 179 -11.56 -0.22 11.17
N GLY A 180 -12.44 0.09 12.12
CA GLY A 180 -13.78 0.61 11.87
C GLY A 180 -13.80 2.01 11.27
N VAL A 181 -15.00 2.57 11.16
CA VAL A 181 -15.20 3.93 10.63
C VAL A 181 -14.52 4.94 11.55
N TYR A 182 -13.73 5.86 10.99
CA TYR A 182 -13.06 6.90 11.78
C TYR A 182 -14.06 7.71 12.62
N GLY A 183 -13.78 7.82 13.92
CA GLY A 183 -14.64 8.49 14.89
C GLY A 183 -15.80 7.64 15.43
N ALA A 184 -15.98 6.41 14.94
CA ALA A 184 -16.87 5.42 15.54
C ALA A 184 -16.10 4.56 16.56
N ASN A 185 -16.78 4.12 17.61
CA ASN A 185 -16.23 3.14 18.55
C ASN A 185 -16.50 1.73 18.00
N ASP A 186 -15.70 1.34 17.01
CA ASP A 186 -15.83 0.08 16.28
C ASP A 186 -14.45 -0.59 16.17
N PRO A 187 -13.95 -1.18 17.28
CA PRO A 187 -12.60 -1.75 17.34
C PRO A 187 -12.44 -2.98 16.44
N ASP A 188 -13.53 -3.70 16.17
CA ASP A 188 -13.56 -4.90 15.33
C ASP A 188 -13.96 -4.58 13.87
N GLY A 189 -14.18 -3.30 13.56
CA GLY A 189 -14.60 -2.85 12.24
C GLY A 189 -13.53 -3.06 11.17
N SER A 190 -13.97 -3.14 9.92
CA SER A 190 -13.08 -3.44 8.79
C SER A 190 -13.26 -2.52 7.58
N SER A 191 -13.78 -1.33 7.81
CA SER A 191 -14.05 -0.33 6.77
C SER A 191 -12.80 0.40 6.30
N ASN A 192 -11.79 0.52 7.18
CA ASN A 192 -10.55 1.25 6.92
C ASN A 192 -9.32 0.37 7.09
N LEU A 193 -8.24 0.75 6.40
CA LEU A 193 -6.94 0.12 6.52
C LEU A 193 -6.24 0.63 7.80
N LEU A 194 -5.62 -0.29 8.53
CA LEU A 194 -4.75 0.02 9.68
C LEU A 194 -3.31 -0.38 9.34
N LEU A 195 -2.52 0.59 8.89
CA LEU A 195 -1.11 0.36 8.55
C LEU A 195 -0.26 0.17 9.81
N LEU A 196 0.82 -0.61 9.70
CA LEU A 196 1.85 -0.64 10.75
C LEU A 196 2.52 0.72 10.84
N ASN A 197 2.59 1.26 12.06
CA ASN A 197 3.18 2.57 12.35
C ASN A 197 4.28 2.52 13.41
N SER A 198 4.74 1.33 13.79
CA SER A 198 5.83 1.13 14.73
C SER A 198 6.63 -0.14 14.45
N TRP A 199 7.81 -0.24 15.05
CA TRP A 199 8.64 -1.46 14.97
C TRP A 199 8.01 -2.61 15.76
N GLU A 200 7.27 -2.36 16.85
CA GLU A 200 6.52 -3.39 17.58
C GLU A 200 5.41 -3.98 16.72
N GLY A 201 4.80 -3.19 15.84
CA GLY A 201 3.85 -3.71 14.84
C GLY A 201 4.52 -4.76 13.95
N TYR A 202 5.74 -4.50 13.49
CA TYR A 202 6.53 -5.50 12.77
C TYR A 202 7.01 -6.65 13.66
N LYS A 203 7.31 -6.40 14.94
CA LYS A 203 7.64 -7.45 15.90
C LYS A 203 6.48 -8.44 16.01
N ALA A 204 5.29 -7.95 16.32
CA ALA A 204 4.09 -8.76 16.44
C ALA A 204 3.77 -9.53 15.15
N LEU A 205 3.97 -8.91 13.99
CA LEU A 205 3.77 -9.55 12.69
C LEU A 205 4.74 -10.71 12.43
N LEU A 206 5.99 -10.59 12.87
CA LEU A 206 7.08 -11.50 12.48
C LEU A 206 7.49 -12.50 13.56
N GLU A 207 7.09 -12.29 14.82
CA GLU A 207 7.59 -13.04 15.99
C GLU A 207 7.26 -14.54 15.95
N ASP A 208 6.11 -14.94 15.37
CA ASP A 208 5.73 -16.36 15.25
C ASP A 208 6.25 -17.03 13.96
N GLY A 209 6.90 -16.25 13.09
CA GLY A 209 7.41 -16.66 11.79
C GLY A 209 6.36 -17.09 10.76
N SER A 210 5.06 -17.00 11.07
CA SER A 210 3.97 -17.41 10.15
C SER A 210 3.95 -16.55 8.90
N TYR A 211 4.05 -15.23 9.06
CA TYR A 211 4.09 -14.27 7.97
C TYR A 211 5.22 -14.58 6.97
N GLN A 212 6.42 -14.88 7.49
CA GLN A 212 7.54 -15.28 6.63
C GLN A 212 7.26 -16.61 5.94
N ARG A 213 6.86 -17.65 6.68
CA ARG A 213 6.56 -18.97 6.09
C ARG A 213 5.51 -18.88 5.00
N ASP A 214 4.51 -18.02 5.17
CA ASP A 214 3.45 -17.80 4.20
C ASP A 214 3.97 -17.11 2.93
N ALA A 215 4.90 -16.15 3.03
CA ALA A 215 5.53 -15.51 1.88
C ALA A 215 6.32 -16.48 0.98
N PHE A 216 6.78 -17.61 1.51
CA PHE A 216 7.47 -18.65 0.75
C PHE A 216 6.53 -19.71 0.17
N LYS A 217 5.23 -19.67 0.47
CA LYS A 217 4.26 -20.61 -0.12
C LYS A 217 3.97 -20.24 -1.57
N PRO A 218 3.61 -21.22 -2.41
CA PRO A 218 3.02 -20.91 -3.71
C PRO A 218 1.75 -20.06 -3.54
N TYR A 219 1.60 -19.07 -4.41
CA TYR A 219 0.38 -18.27 -4.43
C TYR A 219 -0.85 -19.11 -4.75
N PRO A 220 -2.03 -18.74 -4.21
CA PRO A 220 -3.28 -19.39 -4.59
C PRO A 220 -3.61 -19.08 -6.06
N VAL A 221 -4.09 -20.09 -6.78
CA VAL A 221 -4.52 -19.95 -8.18
C VAL A 221 -6.04 -20.02 -8.25
N LEU A 222 -6.66 -18.92 -8.68
CA LEU A 222 -8.11 -18.81 -8.85
C LEU A 222 -8.55 -19.43 -10.19
N SER A 223 -8.48 -20.76 -10.28
CA SER A 223 -8.77 -21.52 -11.51
C SER A 223 -10.24 -21.85 -11.74
N GLN A 224 -11.13 -21.41 -10.84
CA GLN A 224 -12.56 -21.62 -11.00
C GLN A 224 -13.10 -20.93 -12.25
N LYS A 225 -14.12 -21.55 -12.84
CA LYS A 225 -14.86 -20.95 -13.95
C LYS A 225 -15.81 -19.87 -13.44
N VAL A 226 -15.92 -18.80 -14.21
CA VAL A 226 -16.76 -17.63 -13.95
C VAL A 226 -17.50 -17.22 -15.21
N ILE A 227 -18.63 -16.55 -15.02
CA ILE A 227 -19.37 -15.92 -16.13
C ILE A 227 -18.98 -14.46 -16.16
N VAL A 228 -18.52 -13.98 -17.31
CA VAL A 228 -18.08 -12.59 -17.50
C VAL A 228 -19.04 -11.90 -18.43
N TYR A 229 -19.59 -10.78 -17.95
CA TYR A 229 -20.37 -9.83 -18.72
C TYR A 229 -19.47 -8.63 -19.04
N SER A 230 -18.96 -8.58 -20.26
CA SER A 230 -18.13 -7.48 -20.77
C SER A 230 -19.01 -6.46 -21.49
N PHE A 231 -18.74 -5.17 -21.25
CA PHE A 231 -19.50 -4.07 -21.84
C PHE A 231 -18.65 -3.35 -22.89
N SER A 232 -19.24 -3.04 -24.03
CA SER A 232 -18.58 -2.35 -25.16
C SER A 232 -19.56 -1.45 -25.91
N ASP A 233 -19.08 -0.78 -26.97
CA ASP A 233 -19.89 0.02 -27.90
C ASP A 233 -20.81 1.04 -27.21
N PHE A 234 -20.26 1.73 -26.21
CA PHE A 234 -21.00 2.68 -25.40
C PHE A 234 -21.52 3.85 -26.25
N LYS A 235 -22.79 4.21 -26.05
CA LYS A 235 -23.45 5.34 -26.71
C LYS A 235 -24.24 6.14 -25.70
N ALA A 236 -24.23 7.46 -25.87
CA ALA A 236 -25.11 8.39 -25.18
C ALA A 236 -25.36 9.60 -26.09
N PRO A 237 -26.49 10.31 -25.91
CA PRO A 237 -26.71 11.59 -26.59
C PRO A 237 -25.63 12.61 -26.17
N GLU A 238 -25.09 13.34 -27.14
CA GLU A 238 -23.90 14.21 -26.96
C GLU A 238 -24.13 15.30 -25.92
N GLU A 239 -25.37 15.80 -25.81
CA GLU A 239 -25.74 16.91 -24.93
C GLU A 239 -25.66 16.58 -23.42
N TYR A 240 -25.48 15.30 -23.05
CA TYR A 240 -25.36 14.86 -21.66
C TYR A 240 -23.91 14.42 -21.34
N GLU A 241 -23.13 15.34 -20.76
CA GLU A 241 -21.72 15.08 -20.39
C GLU A 241 -21.53 13.99 -19.33
N ALA A 242 -22.52 13.86 -18.45
CA ALA A 242 -22.56 12.92 -17.34
C ALA A 242 -23.58 11.81 -17.58
N ALA A 243 -23.86 11.47 -18.84
CA ALA A 243 -24.74 10.35 -19.17
C ALA A 243 -24.22 9.07 -18.51
N THR A 244 -25.12 8.36 -17.84
CA THR A 244 -24.80 7.17 -17.05
C THR A 244 -25.62 5.99 -17.55
N GLN A 245 -24.97 4.83 -17.69
CA GLN A 245 -25.64 3.56 -17.94
C GLN A 245 -25.63 2.75 -16.65
N ALA A 246 -26.81 2.30 -16.21
CA ALA A 246 -26.93 1.31 -15.15
C ALA A 246 -27.37 -0.04 -15.71
N ILE A 247 -26.84 -1.11 -15.13
CA ILE A 247 -27.36 -2.47 -15.25
C ILE A 247 -28.01 -2.85 -13.91
N SER A 248 -29.16 -3.52 -13.95
CA SER A 248 -29.84 -4.00 -12.73
C SER A 248 -30.36 -5.43 -12.92
N PHE A 249 -30.21 -6.26 -11.90
CA PHE A 249 -30.60 -7.68 -11.89
C PHE A 249 -30.76 -8.18 -10.45
N ASN A 250 -31.30 -9.39 -10.29
CA ASN A 250 -31.43 -10.05 -9.00
C ASN A 250 -30.60 -11.33 -8.98
N ILE A 251 -29.95 -11.59 -7.86
CA ILE A 251 -29.19 -12.83 -7.62
C ILE A 251 -29.67 -13.52 -6.34
N ASP A 252 -29.36 -14.80 -6.20
CA ASP A 252 -29.37 -15.46 -4.90
C ASP A 252 -28.04 -15.16 -4.19
N PRO A 253 -28.02 -14.34 -3.12
CA PRO A 253 -26.77 -13.92 -2.47
C PRO A 253 -26.03 -15.09 -1.78
N ASP A 254 -26.71 -16.21 -1.52
CA ASP A 254 -26.08 -17.39 -0.93
C ASP A 254 -25.39 -18.27 -1.99
N LYS A 255 -25.69 -18.05 -3.28
CA LYS A 255 -25.15 -18.85 -4.40
C LYS A 255 -24.31 -18.06 -5.39
N THR A 256 -24.46 -16.74 -5.43
CA THR A 256 -23.83 -15.90 -6.44
C THR A 256 -23.05 -14.77 -5.80
N THR A 257 -21.78 -14.65 -6.20
CA THR A 257 -20.90 -13.53 -5.86
C THR A 257 -20.58 -12.72 -7.10
N ILE A 258 -20.58 -11.39 -6.98
CA ILE A 258 -20.26 -10.47 -8.06
C ILE A 258 -18.96 -9.74 -7.75
N LEU A 259 -18.00 -9.85 -8.66
CA LEU A 259 -16.86 -8.96 -8.77
C LEU A 259 -17.13 -7.95 -9.89
N GLN A 260 -16.69 -6.71 -9.71
CA GLN A 260 -16.90 -5.63 -10.67
C GLN A 260 -15.59 -4.93 -11.01
N TYR A 261 -15.50 -4.45 -12.24
CA TYR A 261 -14.41 -3.63 -12.75
C TYR A 261 -14.96 -2.58 -13.71
N GLY A 262 -14.57 -1.32 -13.54
CA GLY A 262 -14.93 -0.21 -14.42
C GLY A 262 -16.26 0.47 -14.08
N PHE A 263 -16.80 0.26 -12.88
CA PHE A 263 -18.07 0.84 -12.43
C PHE A 263 -17.82 1.90 -11.35
N GLU A 264 -18.59 2.99 -11.40
CA GLU A 264 -18.45 4.12 -10.47
C GLU A 264 -19.47 4.07 -9.32
N GLY A 265 -20.61 3.41 -9.52
CA GLY A 265 -21.68 3.31 -8.53
C GLY A 265 -22.25 1.91 -8.40
N SER A 266 -22.81 1.62 -7.22
CA SER A 266 -23.58 0.41 -6.98
C SER A 266 -24.72 0.64 -5.99
N ALA A 267 -25.79 -0.13 -6.15
CA ALA A 267 -26.85 -0.29 -5.16
C ALA A 267 -27.09 -1.78 -4.92
N ILE A 268 -27.14 -2.17 -3.64
CA ILE A 268 -27.27 -3.57 -3.23
C ILE A 268 -28.47 -3.68 -2.30
N GLY A 269 -29.46 -4.49 -2.71
CA GLY A 269 -30.60 -4.85 -1.89
C GLY A 269 -30.35 -6.12 -1.08
N GLU A 270 -30.97 -6.19 0.10
CA GLU A 270 -30.96 -7.39 0.97
C GLU A 270 -31.65 -8.59 0.32
N ASP A 271 -32.57 -8.35 -0.61
CA ASP A 271 -33.34 -9.34 -1.36
C ASP A 271 -32.61 -9.90 -2.60
N GLY A 272 -31.31 -9.61 -2.73
CA GLY A 272 -30.51 -10.04 -3.87
C GLY A 272 -30.51 -9.06 -5.03
N PHE A 273 -31.21 -7.92 -4.95
CA PHE A 273 -31.11 -6.87 -5.96
C PHE A 273 -29.68 -6.33 -6.09
N ARG A 274 -29.23 -6.14 -7.32
CA ARG A 274 -27.95 -5.51 -7.67
C ARG A 274 -28.18 -4.47 -8.75
N GLN A 275 -27.57 -3.31 -8.57
CA GLN A 275 -27.37 -2.32 -9.60
C GLN A 275 -25.91 -1.90 -9.62
N PHE A 276 -25.35 -1.79 -10.82
CA PHE A 276 -24.04 -1.22 -11.05
C PHE A 276 -24.18 -0.18 -12.15
N ASP A 277 -23.55 0.97 -11.96
CA ASP A 277 -23.64 2.08 -12.89
C ASP A 277 -22.28 2.68 -13.23
N TYR A 278 -22.22 3.24 -14.43
CA TYR A 278 -21.03 3.92 -14.90
C TYR A 278 -21.34 5.12 -15.80
N PHE A 279 -20.46 6.11 -15.76
CA PHE A 279 -20.46 7.19 -16.74
C PHE A 279 -20.07 6.63 -18.10
N VAL A 280 -20.89 6.92 -19.11
CA VAL A 280 -20.63 6.51 -20.49
C VAL A 280 -19.31 7.11 -20.94
N PRO A 281 -18.32 6.28 -21.32
CA PRO A 281 -17.05 6.79 -21.84
C PRO A 281 -17.30 7.60 -23.11
N LYS A 282 -16.96 8.89 -23.09
CA LYS A 282 -16.77 9.68 -24.32
C LYS A 282 -15.32 9.48 -24.80
N ASN A 283 -14.99 9.85 -26.04
CA ASN A 283 -13.66 9.70 -26.68
C ASN A 283 -12.47 10.39 -25.95
N GLU A 284 -12.59 10.67 -24.66
CA GLU A 284 -11.54 11.17 -23.78
C GLU A 284 -10.73 10.01 -23.20
N ALA A 285 -9.41 10.12 -23.26
CA ALA A 285 -8.45 9.11 -22.77
C ALA A 285 -8.55 8.82 -21.26
N SER A 286 -9.35 9.58 -20.49
CA SER A 286 -9.39 9.51 -19.03
C SER A 286 -10.51 8.64 -18.44
N ARG A 287 -11.43 8.11 -19.24
CA ARG A 287 -12.55 7.29 -18.75
C ARG A 287 -12.32 5.81 -19.08
N LYS A 288 -12.39 4.94 -18.07
CA LYS A 288 -12.17 3.49 -18.21
C LYS A 288 -13.11 2.90 -19.27
N SER A 289 -12.55 2.46 -20.39
CA SER A 289 -13.30 1.73 -21.42
C SER A 289 -13.61 0.31 -20.99
N THR A 290 -12.71 -0.33 -20.24
CA THR A 290 -12.88 -1.70 -19.79
C THR A 290 -13.88 -1.74 -18.63
N LYS A 291 -14.99 -2.43 -18.86
CA LYS A 291 -16.06 -2.62 -17.87
C LYS A 291 -16.52 -4.07 -17.88
N MET A 292 -16.47 -4.71 -16.72
CA MET A 292 -16.80 -6.13 -16.55
C MET A 292 -17.55 -6.40 -15.24
N LEU A 293 -18.60 -7.20 -15.33
CA LEU A 293 -19.14 -7.92 -14.17
C LEU A 293 -18.73 -9.39 -14.27
N ILE A 294 -18.16 -9.91 -13.19
CA ILE A 294 -17.63 -11.26 -13.10
C ILE A 294 -18.42 -12.00 -12.03
N VAL A 295 -19.13 -13.03 -12.48
CA VAL A 295 -20.12 -13.76 -11.71
C VAL A 295 -19.52 -15.11 -11.32
N ILE A 296 -19.49 -15.37 -10.02
CA ILE A 296 -19.07 -16.64 -9.44
C ILE A 296 -20.30 -17.33 -8.87
N GLY A 297 -20.56 -18.56 -9.30
CA GLY A 297 -21.75 -19.33 -8.89
C GLY A 297 -22.86 -19.27 -9.94
N ASP A 298 -24.11 -19.12 -9.49
CA ASP A 298 -25.26 -19.06 -10.39
C ASP A 298 -25.24 -17.77 -11.22
N ASP A 299 -25.70 -17.88 -12.47
CA ASP A 299 -25.75 -16.77 -13.42
C ASP A 299 -26.73 -15.66 -13.02
N ILE A 300 -26.53 -14.43 -13.49
CA ILE A 300 -27.41 -13.28 -13.17
C ILE A 300 -28.74 -13.31 -13.93
N GLY A 301 -28.85 -14.14 -14.97
CA GLY A 301 -30.07 -14.31 -15.76
C GLY A 301 -30.51 -13.04 -16.47
N ASP A 302 -31.80 -12.70 -16.33
CA ASP A 302 -32.39 -11.50 -16.91
C ASP A 302 -31.92 -10.24 -16.20
N TYR A 303 -31.57 -9.22 -16.98
CA TYR A 303 -31.14 -7.92 -16.48
C TYR A 303 -31.82 -6.79 -17.25
N THR A 304 -31.84 -5.60 -16.64
CA THR A 304 -32.31 -4.36 -17.26
C THR A 304 -31.15 -3.40 -17.46
N LEU A 305 -31.14 -2.73 -18.60
CA LEU A 305 -30.26 -1.59 -18.87
C LEU A 305 -31.09 -0.30 -18.89
N GLN A 306 -30.68 0.66 -18.07
CA GLN A 306 -31.32 1.98 -17.99
C GLN A 306 -30.28 3.09 -18.11
N GLY A 307 -30.54 4.02 -19.04
CA GLY A 307 -29.79 5.27 -19.18
C GLY A 307 -30.28 6.36 -18.25
N TYR A 308 -29.38 7.25 -17.83
CA TYR A 308 -29.67 8.42 -17.01
C TYR A 308 -28.93 9.66 -17.53
N LYS A 309 -29.52 10.85 -17.30
CA LYS A 309 -28.95 12.15 -17.71
C LYS A 309 -27.71 12.55 -16.92
N THR A 310 -27.61 12.05 -15.69
CA THR A 310 -26.53 12.33 -14.73
C THR A 310 -26.16 11.02 -14.01
N GLY A 311 -25.15 11.06 -13.13
CA GLY A 311 -24.78 9.94 -12.25
C GLY A 311 -25.79 9.59 -11.15
N ALA A 312 -27.03 10.10 -11.21
CA ALA A 312 -28.09 9.75 -10.28
C ALA A 312 -29.06 8.74 -10.92
N CYS A 313 -29.02 7.49 -10.47
CA CYS A 313 -29.91 6.43 -10.93
C CYS A 313 -31.29 6.51 -10.25
N GLU A 314 -32.05 7.58 -10.51
CA GLU A 314 -33.33 7.87 -9.85
C GLU A 314 -34.46 8.18 -10.84
N LYS A 315 -35.70 8.08 -10.32
CA LYS A 315 -36.91 8.34 -11.10
C LYS A 315 -37.00 9.79 -11.57
N GLY A 316 -37.31 9.99 -12.84
CA GLY A 316 -37.34 11.29 -13.52
C GLY A 316 -36.01 11.69 -14.17
N ASN A 317 -34.93 10.97 -13.85
CA ASN A 317 -33.61 11.20 -14.43
C ASN A 317 -33.29 10.24 -15.59
N GLU A 318 -34.22 9.36 -15.96
CA GLU A 318 -34.04 8.42 -17.06
C GLU A 318 -33.77 9.14 -18.39
N LEU A 319 -32.96 8.50 -19.23
CA LEU A 319 -32.55 9.02 -20.53
C LEU A 319 -32.59 7.91 -21.58
N ASP A 320 -33.34 8.17 -22.65
CA ASP A 320 -33.34 7.34 -23.85
C ASP A 320 -32.07 7.60 -24.68
N GLY A 321 -31.63 6.58 -25.44
CA GLY A 321 -30.47 6.69 -26.33
C GLY A 321 -29.12 6.42 -25.66
N VAL A 322 -29.11 6.12 -24.36
CA VAL A 322 -27.94 5.51 -23.71
C VAL A 322 -27.97 4.00 -23.92
N SER A 323 -26.85 3.42 -24.35
CA SER A 323 -26.75 1.97 -24.58
C SER A 323 -25.32 1.46 -24.51
N ALA A 324 -25.18 0.17 -24.28
CA ALA A 324 -23.94 -0.59 -24.47
C ALA A 324 -24.25 -1.98 -25.03
N THR A 325 -23.28 -2.58 -25.73
CA THR A 325 -23.29 -4.00 -26.06
C THR A 325 -22.81 -4.79 -24.84
N ILE A 326 -23.52 -5.86 -24.48
CA ILE A 326 -23.11 -6.77 -23.41
C ILE A 326 -22.82 -8.14 -24.00
N THR A 327 -21.60 -8.62 -23.78
CA THR A 327 -21.18 -9.97 -24.19
C THR A 327 -21.00 -10.85 -22.95
N ARG A 328 -21.73 -11.96 -22.92
CA ARG A 328 -21.63 -12.98 -21.87
C ARG A 328 -20.69 -14.10 -22.32
N THR A 329 -19.67 -14.40 -21.52
CA THR A 329 -18.73 -15.50 -21.78
C THR A 329 -18.46 -16.31 -20.51
N GLU A 330 -18.01 -17.56 -20.65
CA GLU A 330 -17.50 -18.37 -19.54
C GLU A 330 -15.98 -18.39 -19.62
N ARG A 331 -15.29 -18.04 -18.54
CA ARG A 331 -13.83 -17.86 -18.47
C ARG A 331 -13.25 -18.42 -17.18
N VAL A 332 -11.93 -18.53 -17.08
CA VAL A 332 -11.21 -18.85 -15.84
C VAL A 332 -10.93 -17.54 -15.10
N LEU A 333 -11.17 -17.48 -13.77
CA LEU A 333 -11.02 -16.23 -13.01
C LEU A 333 -9.61 -15.67 -13.07
N SER A 334 -8.57 -16.51 -12.96
CA SER A 334 -7.17 -16.07 -13.07
C SER A 334 -6.87 -15.36 -14.40
N ASP A 335 -7.42 -15.86 -15.51
CA ASP A 335 -7.18 -15.28 -16.84
C ASP A 335 -7.86 -13.90 -16.97
N VAL A 336 -9.03 -13.75 -16.34
CA VAL A 336 -9.73 -12.46 -16.27
C VAL A 336 -8.95 -11.47 -15.40
N LEU A 337 -8.42 -11.92 -14.25
CA LEU A 337 -7.61 -11.06 -13.38
C LEU A 337 -6.32 -10.60 -14.08
N VAL A 338 -5.66 -11.45 -14.87
CA VAL A 338 -4.50 -11.04 -15.68
C VAL A 338 -4.86 -9.90 -16.64
N GLU A 339 -5.98 -10.03 -17.37
CA GLU A 339 -6.47 -8.99 -18.27
C GLU A 339 -6.76 -7.68 -17.55
N LEU A 340 -7.43 -7.74 -16.40
CA LEU A 340 -7.77 -6.54 -15.62
C LEU A 340 -6.55 -5.89 -14.98
N ILE A 341 -5.55 -6.69 -14.59
CA ILE A 341 -4.27 -6.18 -14.09
C ILE A 341 -3.53 -5.45 -15.22
N ASP A 342 -3.51 -6.01 -16.43
CA ASP A 342 -2.88 -5.37 -17.60
C ASP A 342 -3.61 -4.06 -17.97
N ASP A 343 -4.94 -4.06 -18.02
CA ASP A 343 -5.75 -2.86 -18.26
C ASP A 343 -5.52 -1.80 -17.17
N PHE A 344 -5.46 -2.19 -15.90
CA PHE A 344 -5.14 -1.28 -14.81
C PHE A 344 -3.77 -0.62 -15.04
N TYR A 345 -2.76 -1.37 -15.47
CA TYR A 345 -1.43 -0.79 -15.72
C TYR A 345 -1.37 0.17 -16.89
N GLU A 346 -2.02 -0.16 -18.00
CA GLU A 346 -2.07 0.70 -19.18
C GLU A 346 -2.67 2.07 -18.85
N GLN A 347 -3.63 2.12 -17.92
CA GLN A 347 -4.28 3.37 -17.51
C GLN A 347 -3.37 4.32 -16.72
N TYR A 348 -2.39 3.81 -15.96
CA TYR A 348 -1.57 4.65 -15.07
C TYR A 348 -0.17 5.01 -15.65
N ASP A 349 0.17 4.58 -16.89
CA ASP A 349 1.49 4.74 -17.54
C ASP A 349 2.67 4.51 -16.56
N ASP A 350 2.50 3.55 -15.65
CA ASP A 350 3.37 3.44 -14.50
C ASP A 350 4.52 2.46 -14.77
N LYS A 351 5.62 3.03 -15.27
CA LYS A 351 6.86 2.30 -15.53
C LYS A 351 7.49 1.68 -14.27
N SER A 352 7.03 2.04 -13.06
CA SER A 352 7.49 1.41 -11.81
C SER A 352 7.19 -0.10 -11.77
N PHE A 353 6.24 -0.56 -12.58
CA PHE A 353 5.79 -1.96 -12.58
C PHE A 353 6.68 -2.91 -13.39
N LEU A 354 7.62 -2.40 -14.20
CA LEU A 354 8.53 -3.23 -14.99
C LEU A 354 9.43 -4.17 -14.16
N MET A 355 9.50 -3.96 -12.84
CA MET A 355 10.35 -4.72 -11.92
C MET A 355 9.59 -5.79 -11.12
N VAL A 356 8.25 -5.78 -11.14
CA VAL A 356 7.43 -6.79 -10.42
C VAL A 356 7.07 -7.91 -11.40
N PRO A 357 7.45 -9.17 -11.12
CA PRO A 357 7.00 -10.29 -11.95
C PRO A 357 5.47 -10.36 -11.99
N LYS A 358 4.87 -10.46 -13.19
CA LYS A 358 3.41 -10.48 -13.36
C LYS A 358 2.74 -11.57 -12.51
N ASP A 359 3.30 -12.78 -12.51
CA ASP A 359 2.79 -13.92 -11.75
C ASP A 359 2.83 -13.67 -10.23
N MET A 360 3.86 -12.95 -9.75
CA MET A 360 3.95 -12.56 -8.33
C MET A 360 2.84 -11.59 -7.97
N PHE A 361 2.58 -10.60 -8.82
CA PHE A 361 1.53 -9.62 -8.56
C PHE A 361 0.12 -10.22 -8.66
N LEU A 362 -0.14 -11.05 -9.68
CA LEU A 362 -1.38 -11.82 -9.80
C LEU A 362 -1.59 -12.71 -8.57
N GLY A 363 -0.53 -13.37 -8.11
CA GLY A 363 -0.55 -14.19 -6.91
C GLY A 363 -0.91 -13.40 -5.66
N ALA A 364 -0.31 -12.22 -5.48
CA ALA A 364 -0.63 -11.32 -4.37
C ALA A 364 -2.09 -10.80 -4.43
N VAL A 365 -2.61 -10.48 -5.63
CA VAL A 365 -4.02 -10.09 -5.81
C VAL A 365 -4.95 -11.24 -5.46
N SER A 366 -4.60 -12.46 -5.87
CA SER A 366 -5.37 -13.68 -5.59
C SER A 366 -5.41 -13.98 -4.09
N GLU A 367 -4.26 -13.90 -3.42
CA GLU A 367 -4.16 -14.03 -1.97
C GLU A 367 -5.00 -12.96 -1.25
N PHE A 368 -4.90 -11.70 -1.67
CA PHE A 368 -5.65 -10.61 -1.07
C PHE A 368 -7.17 -10.81 -1.21
N LEU A 369 -7.65 -11.26 -2.36
CA LEU A 369 -9.06 -11.59 -2.58
C LEU A 369 -9.56 -12.70 -1.65
N LEU A 370 -8.75 -13.73 -1.43
CA LEU A 370 -9.09 -14.86 -0.56
C LEU A 370 -8.97 -14.53 0.93
N GLN A 371 -8.07 -13.62 1.30
CA GLN A 371 -7.89 -13.24 2.71
C GLN A 371 -8.88 -12.16 3.14
N TYR A 372 -9.15 -11.16 2.29
CA TYR A 372 -9.88 -9.96 2.70
C TYR A 372 -11.08 -9.62 1.80
N GLY A 373 -11.02 -10.00 0.52
CA GLY A 373 -12.04 -9.69 -0.46
C GLY A 373 -13.35 -10.47 -0.28
N VAL A 374 -14.25 -10.34 -1.25
CA VAL A 374 -15.55 -11.05 -1.27
C VAL A 374 -15.41 -12.58 -1.38
N LEU A 375 -14.21 -13.10 -1.66
CA LEU A 375 -13.93 -14.55 -1.68
C LEU A 375 -13.41 -15.06 -0.34
N SER A 376 -13.26 -14.19 0.66
CA SER A 376 -12.82 -14.56 2.00
C SER A 376 -13.97 -15.12 2.84
N GLU A 377 -13.64 -16.05 3.73
CA GLU A 377 -14.54 -16.49 4.81
C GLU A 377 -14.82 -15.36 5.82
N SER A 378 -13.96 -14.33 5.87
CA SER A 378 -14.10 -13.15 6.71
C SER A 378 -13.96 -11.88 5.86
N VAL A 379 -14.93 -11.68 4.97
CA VAL A 379 -14.99 -10.51 4.08
C VAL A 379 -14.87 -9.21 4.88
N ARG A 380 -13.94 -8.35 4.49
CA ARG A 380 -13.78 -7.02 5.09
C ARG A 380 -14.83 -6.08 4.50
N ASP A 381 -15.42 -5.24 5.34
CA ASP A 381 -16.43 -4.25 4.94
C ASP A 381 -15.96 -3.35 3.80
N ARG A 382 -14.66 -3.03 3.80
CA ARG A 382 -13.99 -2.26 2.75
C ARG A 382 -14.14 -2.88 1.36
N TYR A 383 -14.17 -4.20 1.26
CA TYR A 383 -14.13 -4.94 -0.01
C TYR A 383 -15.44 -5.65 -0.35
N LYS A 384 -16.48 -5.54 0.48
CA LYS A 384 -17.75 -6.26 0.33
C LYS A 384 -18.48 -6.04 -1.00
N TYR A 385 -18.11 -4.99 -1.74
CA TYR A 385 -18.69 -4.64 -3.04
C TYR A 385 -17.93 -5.23 -4.24
N GLY A 386 -16.89 -6.04 -4.02
CA GLY A 386 -16.20 -6.78 -5.08
C GLY A 386 -15.48 -5.90 -6.12
N MET A 387 -15.12 -4.66 -5.76
CA MET A 387 -14.44 -3.72 -6.67
C MET A 387 -12.99 -4.14 -6.90
N LEU A 388 -12.70 -4.72 -8.06
CA LEU A 388 -11.38 -5.27 -8.37
C LEU A 388 -10.32 -4.19 -8.51
N GLU A 389 -10.65 -2.97 -8.93
CA GLU A 389 -9.65 -1.89 -9.05
C GLU A 389 -9.14 -1.42 -7.69
N VAL A 390 -10.00 -1.48 -6.67
CA VAL A 390 -9.60 -1.21 -5.28
C VAL A 390 -8.62 -2.28 -4.83
N ILE A 391 -8.94 -3.55 -5.06
CA ILE A 391 -8.07 -4.67 -4.68
C ILE A 391 -6.73 -4.60 -5.41
N ILE A 392 -6.72 -4.36 -6.73
CA ILE A 392 -5.51 -4.25 -7.55
C ILE A 392 -4.67 -3.05 -7.07
N SER A 393 -5.28 -1.88 -6.91
CA SER A 393 -4.61 -0.66 -6.45
C SER A 393 -4.01 -0.79 -5.05
N GLU A 394 -4.74 -1.42 -4.12
CA GLU A 394 -4.27 -1.62 -2.76
C GLU A 394 -3.22 -2.72 -2.68
N THR A 395 -3.38 -3.82 -3.41
CA THR A 395 -2.33 -4.83 -3.56
C THR A 395 -1.05 -4.19 -4.11
N ARG A 396 -1.14 -3.14 -4.93
CA ARG A 396 0.04 -2.41 -5.41
C ARG A 396 0.70 -1.51 -4.35
N THR A 397 -0.07 -0.89 -3.48
CA THR A 397 0.40 0.23 -2.61
C THR A 397 0.58 -0.14 -1.15
N LEU A 398 -0.10 -1.18 -0.67
CA LEU A 398 -0.04 -1.60 0.72
C LEU A 398 1.33 -2.14 1.10
N GLN A 399 1.76 -1.78 2.31
CA GLN A 399 3.03 -2.20 2.89
C GLN A 399 3.03 -3.72 3.15
N ARG A 400 4.22 -4.30 2.98
CA ARG A 400 4.54 -5.71 3.23
C ARG A 400 6.02 -5.85 3.57
N VAL A 401 6.41 -7.05 4.01
CA VAL A 401 7.82 -7.45 4.07
C VAL A 401 8.13 -8.34 2.86
N PHE A 402 9.15 -7.96 2.12
CA PHE A 402 9.73 -8.73 1.03
C PHE A 402 10.95 -9.51 1.53
N TYR A 403 11.31 -10.57 0.81
CA TYR A 403 12.44 -11.43 1.15
C TYR A 403 13.30 -11.67 -0.10
N LEU A 404 14.59 -11.37 -0.02
CA LEU A 404 15.58 -11.78 -1.03
C LEU A 404 16.27 -13.06 -0.55
N GLU A 405 16.01 -14.18 -1.22
CA GLU A 405 16.71 -15.45 -0.98
C GLU A 405 17.89 -15.57 -1.95
N PHE A 406 19.05 -15.95 -1.42
CA PHE A 406 20.24 -16.23 -2.20
C PHE A 406 21.11 -17.27 -1.50
N GLU A 407 22.11 -17.79 -2.21
CA GLU A 407 22.99 -18.84 -1.71
C GLU A 407 24.43 -18.35 -1.63
N VAL A 408 25.13 -18.72 -0.56
CA VAL A 408 26.54 -18.39 -0.35
C VAL A 408 27.33 -19.63 0.02
N THR A 409 28.62 -19.62 -0.33
CA THR A 409 29.58 -20.65 0.05
C THR A 409 30.61 -20.05 1.00
N ILE A 410 30.71 -20.60 2.22
CA ILE A 410 31.61 -20.14 3.27
C ILE A 410 32.71 -21.21 3.49
N PRO A 411 33.99 -20.89 3.25
CA PRO A 411 35.08 -21.85 3.40
C PRO A 411 35.17 -22.43 4.81
N ALA A 412 35.71 -23.64 4.93
CA ALA A 412 36.04 -24.27 6.22
C ALA A 412 36.93 -23.35 7.07
N GLY A 413 36.53 -23.06 8.30
CA GLY A 413 37.24 -22.13 9.19
C GLY A 413 37.37 -20.70 8.65
N GLY A 414 36.66 -20.37 7.57
CA GLY A 414 36.80 -19.13 6.81
C GLY A 414 35.63 -18.18 7.00
N SER A 415 35.69 -17.06 6.30
CA SER A 415 34.63 -16.06 6.28
C SER A 415 34.43 -15.45 4.91
N ILE A 416 33.25 -14.87 4.71
CA ILE A 416 32.89 -14.10 3.51
C ILE A 416 32.23 -12.78 3.91
N SER A 417 32.25 -11.81 3.01
CA SER A 417 31.49 -10.57 3.15
C SER A 417 30.16 -10.68 2.41
N VAL A 418 29.07 -10.27 3.06
CA VAL A 418 27.75 -10.06 2.45
C VAL A 418 27.30 -8.63 2.75
N VAL A 419 26.79 -7.91 1.76
CA VAL A 419 26.28 -6.54 1.95
C VAL A 419 24.93 -6.41 1.26
N ALA A 420 23.94 -5.90 1.99
CA ALA A 420 22.71 -5.37 1.42
C ALA A 420 22.83 -3.85 1.32
N ASP A 421 22.92 -3.34 0.09
CA ASP A 421 22.95 -1.90 -0.22
C ASP A 421 21.55 -1.47 -0.66
N MET A 422 20.95 -0.51 0.04
CA MET A 422 19.58 -0.09 -0.20
C MET A 422 19.39 1.40 0.06
N TYR A 423 18.31 1.96 -0.47
CA TYR A 423 17.86 3.29 -0.08
C TYR A 423 16.73 3.18 0.94
N LYS A 424 16.92 3.81 2.11
CA LYS A 424 15.93 3.85 3.18
C LYS A 424 15.18 5.17 3.15
N LYS A 425 13.88 5.11 2.87
CA LYS A 425 12.96 6.24 3.07
C LYS A 425 12.81 6.55 4.57
N PRO A 426 12.65 7.83 4.94
CA PRO A 426 12.42 8.21 6.31
C PRO A 426 10.96 7.94 6.72
N SER A 427 10.75 7.68 8.00
CA SER A 427 9.46 7.92 8.66
C SER A 427 9.28 9.43 8.87
N TYR A 428 8.07 9.96 8.67
CA TYR A 428 7.83 11.42 8.70
C TYR A 428 6.37 11.80 8.93
N ASP A 429 6.16 13.06 9.31
CA ASP A 429 4.85 13.69 9.42
C ASP A 429 4.57 14.64 8.27
N PHE A 430 3.31 14.70 7.82
CA PHE A 430 2.93 15.54 6.71
C PHE A 430 3.08 17.03 7.02
N ALA A 431 3.44 17.80 5.99
CA ALA A 431 3.33 19.24 6.03
C ALA A 431 1.88 19.64 6.38
N CYS A 432 1.73 20.68 7.18
CA CYS A 432 0.44 21.20 7.67
C CYS A 432 -0.34 20.29 8.64
N SER A 433 0.26 19.21 9.18
CA SER A 433 -0.41 18.37 10.20
C SER A 433 -0.54 19.04 11.57
N GLY A 434 0.25 20.09 11.83
CA GLY A 434 0.37 20.68 13.16
C GLY A 434 1.20 19.86 14.15
N SER A 435 1.81 18.75 13.71
CA SER A 435 2.68 17.91 14.53
C SER A 435 4.00 18.62 14.89
N GLU A 436 4.53 18.31 16.06
CA GLU A 436 5.87 18.72 16.50
C GLU A 436 6.99 18.03 15.72
N ASN A 437 6.70 16.91 15.05
CA ASN A 437 7.67 16.13 14.28
C ASN A 437 7.77 16.55 12.81
N ILE A 438 7.11 17.65 12.40
CA ILE A 438 7.24 18.19 11.04
C ILE A 438 8.70 18.52 10.74
N GLY A 439 9.22 18.01 9.62
CA GLY A 439 10.60 18.21 9.20
C GLY A 439 11.62 17.27 9.87
N ILE A 440 11.18 16.36 10.74
CA ILE A 440 12.00 15.30 11.30
C ILE A 440 11.90 14.05 10.41
N GLN A 441 13.02 13.37 10.23
CA GLN A 441 13.13 12.08 9.53
C GLN A 441 13.54 10.99 10.52
N GLY A 442 12.69 9.98 10.68
CA GLY A 442 12.93 8.82 11.54
C GLY A 442 13.46 7.61 10.78
N TYR A 443 14.37 6.87 11.42
CA TYR A 443 14.97 5.65 10.91
C TYR A 443 15.05 4.61 12.01
N ASP A 444 14.47 3.44 11.77
CA ASP A 444 14.47 2.34 12.72
C ASP A 444 15.33 1.17 12.23
N MET A 445 15.88 0.43 13.17
CA MET A 445 16.67 -0.78 12.96
C MET A 445 16.36 -1.79 14.05
N VAL A 446 16.15 -3.03 13.66
CA VAL A 446 15.96 -4.15 14.59
C VAL A 446 17.18 -5.06 14.58
N THR A 447 17.61 -5.50 15.76
CA THR A 447 18.88 -6.21 15.90
C THR A 447 18.79 -7.68 15.48
N ARG A 448 17.73 -8.37 15.92
CA ARG A 448 17.55 -9.83 15.76
C ARG A 448 16.15 -10.26 15.33
N LEU A 449 15.21 -9.33 15.13
CA LEU A 449 13.83 -9.67 14.80
C LEU A 449 13.74 -10.55 13.55
N GLY A 450 13.17 -11.74 13.69
CA GLY A 450 13.00 -12.72 12.61
C GLY A 450 14.28 -13.47 12.22
N SER A 451 15.44 -13.20 12.85
CA SER A 451 16.72 -13.82 12.50
C SER A 451 17.12 -14.93 13.46
N ASN A 452 17.41 -16.10 12.90
CA ASN A 452 18.10 -17.22 13.56
C ASN A 452 19.64 -17.13 13.48
N LEU A 453 20.19 -16.14 12.78
CA LEU A 453 21.64 -15.95 12.67
C LEU A 453 22.24 -15.41 13.97
N HIS A 454 23.30 -16.05 14.45
CA HIS A 454 24.02 -15.61 15.64
C HIS A 454 24.98 -14.46 15.34
N PHE A 455 24.72 -13.28 15.92
CA PHE A 455 25.61 -12.12 15.82
C PHE A 455 26.61 -12.08 16.98
N ASN A 456 27.90 -12.08 16.66
CA ASN A 456 29.00 -11.94 17.62
C ASN A 456 29.26 -10.48 18.00
N ALA A 457 29.01 -9.55 17.07
CA ALA A 457 29.13 -8.12 17.29
C ALA A 457 28.18 -7.36 16.36
N LEU A 458 27.76 -6.19 16.82
CA LEU A 458 26.96 -5.25 16.06
C LEU A 458 27.56 -3.85 16.20
N THR A 459 27.74 -3.18 15.06
CA THR A 459 28.22 -1.80 15.00
C THR A 459 27.33 -0.97 14.10
N ALA A 460 27.31 0.34 14.33
CA ALA A 460 26.63 1.29 13.47
C ALA A 460 27.50 2.50 13.19
N GLU A 461 27.34 3.10 12.01
CA GLU A 461 28.07 4.30 11.62
C GLU A 461 27.25 5.27 10.78
N LEU A 462 27.56 6.57 10.91
CA LEU A 462 27.00 7.65 10.12
C LEU A 462 28.08 8.26 9.22
N THR A 463 27.70 8.54 7.98
CA THR A 463 28.55 9.23 6.99
C THR A 463 27.78 10.36 6.32
N SER A 464 28.52 11.32 5.74
CA SER A 464 27.96 12.52 5.10
C SER A 464 27.00 13.29 6.02
N THR A 465 27.46 13.56 7.25
CA THR A 465 26.63 14.11 8.33
C THR A 465 26.51 15.63 8.30
N GLU A 466 27.20 16.31 7.38
CA GLU A 466 27.23 17.77 7.29
C GLU A 466 25.88 18.42 6.94
N ASN A 467 24.93 17.65 6.42
CA ASN A 467 23.60 18.12 6.02
C ASN A 467 22.49 17.68 7.00
N ILE A 468 22.84 17.19 8.20
CA ILE A 468 21.88 16.72 9.19
C ILE A 468 22.22 17.18 10.62
N GLU A 469 21.18 17.28 11.44
CA GLU A 469 21.29 17.39 12.90
C GLU A 469 20.60 16.18 13.54
N ILE A 470 21.27 15.54 14.50
CA ILE A 470 20.65 14.49 15.30
C ILE A 470 19.69 15.15 16.31
N VAL A 471 18.41 14.79 16.23
CA VAL A 471 17.38 15.29 17.14
C VAL A 471 17.23 14.36 18.33
N ARG A 472 17.03 13.06 18.06
CA ARG A 472 16.86 12.00 19.07
C ARG A 472 17.45 10.71 18.52
N GLN A 473 18.08 9.90 19.38
CA GLN A 473 18.60 8.58 19.00
C GLN A 473 18.95 7.76 20.24
N ASN A 474 19.08 6.45 20.06
CA ASN A 474 19.52 5.53 21.12
C ASN A 474 20.71 4.62 20.74
N PHE A 475 21.41 4.95 19.65
CA PHE A 475 22.66 4.36 19.13
C PHE A 475 23.92 4.76 19.91
N GLY A 476 23.98 5.99 20.45
CA GLY A 476 25.17 6.55 21.11
C GLY A 476 26.05 7.49 20.25
N PHE A 477 25.59 7.88 19.04
CA PHE A 477 26.31 8.86 18.21
C PHE A 477 26.45 10.23 18.88
N ASN A 478 27.58 10.90 18.66
CA ASN A 478 27.81 12.27 19.09
C ASN A 478 28.65 13.04 18.06
N LEU A 479 27.97 13.69 17.11
CA LEU A 479 28.62 14.42 16.02
C LEU A 479 29.48 15.58 16.53
N SER A 480 29.08 16.24 17.63
CA SER A 480 29.86 17.34 18.22
C SER A 480 31.20 16.89 18.82
N GLN A 481 31.30 15.61 19.20
CA GLN A 481 32.53 14.98 19.70
C GLN A 481 33.23 14.12 18.62
N GLY A 482 32.75 14.15 17.38
CA GLY A 482 33.27 13.33 16.29
C GLY A 482 32.97 11.83 16.40
N ILE A 483 32.03 11.43 17.26
CA ILE A 483 31.61 10.03 17.43
C ILE A 483 30.57 9.70 16.36
N THR A 484 31.06 9.20 15.22
CA THR A 484 30.24 8.79 14.07
C THR A 484 30.11 7.27 13.94
N LYS A 485 30.83 6.48 14.75
CA LYS A 485 30.79 5.02 14.78
C LYS A 485 30.66 4.53 16.21
N VAL A 486 29.81 3.54 16.43
CA VAL A 486 29.48 2.99 17.76
C VAL A 486 29.35 1.47 17.73
N GLU A 487 29.67 0.84 18.85
CA GLU A 487 29.29 -0.55 19.14
C GLU A 487 27.89 -0.57 19.77
N LEU A 488 27.07 -1.53 19.36
CA LEU A 488 25.69 -1.66 19.81
C LEU A 488 25.52 -2.88 20.71
N ASP A 489 24.66 -2.75 21.72
CA ASP A 489 24.21 -3.86 22.53
C ASP A 489 23.34 -4.81 21.71
N LEU A 490 23.74 -6.07 21.65
CA LEU A 490 23.04 -7.17 20.98
C LEU A 490 21.75 -7.59 21.69
N MET A 491 21.61 -7.26 22.98
CA MET A 491 20.43 -7.55 23.78
C MET A 491 19.33 -6.50 23.61
N LYS A 492 19.68 -5.33 23.08
CA LYS A 492 18.70 -4.31 22.73
C LYS A 492 18.02 -4.71 21.42
N GLU A 493 16.69 -4.80 21.43
CA GLU A 493 15.93 -5.30 20.27
C GLU A 493 15.85 -4.27 19.12
N HIS A 494 15.85 -2.98 19.47
CA HIS A 494 15.52 -1.88 18.56
C HIS A 494 16.40 -0.65 18.79
N TYR A 495 16.83 -0.06 17.68
CA TYR A 495 17.52 1.21 17.61
C TYR A 495 16.77 2.19 16.70
N TYR A 496 16.74 3.46 17.10
CA TYR A 496 16.13 4.54 16.32
C TYR A 496 17.08 5.73 16.19
N LEU A 497 16.99 6.41 15.04
CA LEU A 497 17.70 7.63 14.72
C LEU A 497 16.70 8.62 14.11
N GLU A 498 16.56 9.77 14.74
CA GLU A 498 15.75 10.88 14.26
C GLU A 498 16.64 12.07 13.95
N ILE A 499 16.56 12.54 12.71
CA ILE A 499 17.38 13.64 12.23
C ILE A 499 16.51 14.77 11.69
N ARG A 500 17.07 15.98 11.73
CA ARG A 500 16.56 17.14 11.02
C ARG A 500 17.51 17.45 9.86
N PRO A 501 17.03 17.51 8.61
CA PRO A 501 17.85 17.97 7.51
C PRO A 501 18.20 19.45 7.69
N VAL A 502 19.46 19.80 7.42
CA VAL A 502 19.89 21.20 7.30
C VAL A 502 19.58 21.65 5.88
N GLU A 503 18.83 22.74 5.73
CA GLU A 503 18.55 23.34 4.42
C GLU A 503 19.76 24.16 3.95
N LYS A 504 20.10 24.03 2.67
CA LYS A 504 21.19 24.80 2.03
C LYS A 504 20.80 26.24 1.71
#